data_AF-A0A8H6LJR2-F1
#
_entry.id   AF-A0A8H6LJR2-F1
#
_cell.length_a   1.000
_cell.length_b   1.000
_cell.length_c   1.000
_cell.angle_alpha   90.00
_cell.angle_beta   90.00
_cell.angle_gamma   90.00
#
_symmetry.space_group_name_H-M   'P 1'
#
loop_
_entity.id
_entity.type
_entity.pdbx_description
1 polymer ?
#
loop_
_entity_poly.entity_id
_entity_poly.type
_entity_poly.pdbx_seq_one_letter_code
_entity_poly.pdbx_strand_id
1 'polypeptide(L)'
;MLLCVPNEILAHIFSIIECEDVEGGWDTKSSYSALLSLSRVCKRFRVIAEFYLYRNIFLLEDDADEKWLQFARGLQRDPKRGLTTRKFCSQRYDPMAPPNFLRFLTKYFLKFSLSPDRDRIPPGLRSLRVLLLLLMPDLRHLELTITDLKSTPFLLNGTFESDEDYGCYGFETNEESPSYKGIPNIFFFRHLESVTLRSYDDNLGSPIRGRTFSGILNHPCVKALRLDGFAVWHCTCMRLNWGKAPSNLTRLDLDNCILQPMSLKRILEKCRSLTHLNMALTGFGDVKDPTHNFEDFGIVLREHGRNLVELSITKPMWDPHIADPFNFIGPLKELTVLKHLSIGRLNFVGPIDDDTKKDITIHNALPQSLETLTIEAEVAGCHVPLTRVERAGLAIGASVMSFFDPYRHDLIAATGEATATPYFIYRLRDAMLADPTGRRILRARPRISSKTLSLEALRALPENSVGRAYVGWLDREGVSPDTRATVRYIDDEECAYVMQRYRECHDFYHALTGLPIVREGEVALKAFEFANTLLPMTGLSIFAAATMKRSERQRFASIYLPWALKNGARSKEVINVFWEERLEDDVSDLRKELGIEQPPDMRDIRKREREEKKRLKELREQGL
;
A
#
# COMPACT_ATOMS: atom_id res chain seq x y z
N MET A 1 44.10 8.17 10.95
CA MET A 1 44.03 9.65 10.85
C MET A 1 42.87 10.28 11.63
N LEU A 2 41.69 9.66 11.76
CA LEU A 2 40.53 10.23 12.50
C LEU A 2 40.70 10.41 14.02
N LEU A 3 41.72 9.80 14.65
CA LEU A 3 41.98 9.91 16.10
C LEU A 3 42.60 11.25 16.53
N CYS A 4 43.14 12.05 15.59
CA CYS A 4 43.78 13.34 15.88
C CYS A 4 42.86 14.57 15.69
N VAL A 5 41.62 14.36 15.24
CA VAL A 5 40.65 15.44 14.99
C VAL A 5 40.05 15.90 16.34
N PRO A 6 39.91 17.21 16.63
CA PRO A 6 39.24 17.72 17.83
C PRO A 6 37.77 17.26 17.97
N ASN A 7 37.26 17.24 19.21
CA ASN A 7 35.88 16.76 19.48
C ASN A 7 34.82 17.65 18.83
N GLU A 8 35.11 18.95 18.69
CA GLU A 8 34.23 19.96 18.11
C GLU A 8 33.99 19.67 16.62
N ILE A 9 35.05 19.29 15.90
CA ILE A 9 34.98 18.92 14.49
C ILE A 9 34.26 17.57 14.32
N LEU A 10 34.55 16.59 15.19
CA LEU A 10 33.84 15.30 15.17
C LEU A 10 32.34 15.46 15.45
N ALA A 11 31.97 16.33 16.40
CA ALA A 11 30.57 16.66 16.67
C ALA A 11 29.91 17.33 15.47
N HIS A 12 30.60 18.27 14.81
CA HIS A 12 30.08 18.89 13.59
C HIS A 12 29.86 17.88 12.46
N ILE A 13 30.82 16.97 12.22
CA ILE A 13 30.66 15.90 11.23
C ILE A 13 29.46 15.01 11.56
N PHE A 14 29.29 14.62 12.83
CA PHE A 14 28.18 13.75 13.24
C PHE A 14 26.83 14.47 13.14
N SER A 15 26.79 15.79 13.33
CA SER A 15 25.58 16.59 13.11
C SER A 15 25.16 16.66 11.63
N ILE A 16 26.11 16.55 10.69
CA ILE A 16 25.77 16.46 9.25
C ILE A 16 25.14 15.10 8.93
N ILE A 17 25.64 14.04 9.56
CA ILE A 17 25.09 12.67 9.42
C ILE A 17 23.71 12.57 10.08
N GLU A 18 23.40 13.42 11.06
CA GLU A 18 22.08 13.49 11.71
C GLU A 18 20.94 13.84 10.71
N CYS A 19 21.27 14.38 9.53
CA CYS A 19 20.37 14.74 8.42
C CYS A 19 19.02 15.33 8.86
N GLU A 20 18.97 16.66 9.01
CA GLU A 20 17.75 17.44 9.21
C GLU A 20 17.03 17.59 7.86
N ASP A 21 16.12 16.67 7.51
CA ASP A 21 15.19 16.93 6.42
C ASP A 21 13.80 17.30 6.96
N VAL A 22 13.41 18.54 6.66
CA VAL A 22 12.14 19.18 7.03
C VAL A 22 11.09 18.92 5.94
N GLU A 23 11.48 18.35 4.79
CA GLU A 23 10.62 18.14 3.63
C GLU A 23 10.27 16.65 3.43
N GLY A 24 9.59 16.07 4.40
CA GLY A 24 8.61 15.00 4.17
C GLY A 24 9.08 13.64 3.63
N GLY A 25 10.35 13.45 3.28
CA GLY A 25 10.95 12.20 2.82
C GLY A 25 11.86 11.57 3.88
N TRP A 26 11.54 10.36 4.32
CA TRP A 26 12.33 9.66 5.35
C TRP A 26 13.53 8.94 4.72
N ASP A 27 14.69 9.58 4.63
CA ASP A 27 15.99 8.87 4.50
C ASP A 27 16.70 8.74 5.86
N THR A 28 15.95 8.31 6.88
CA THR A 28 16.42 8.25 8.28
C THR A 28 17.11 6.94 8.64
N LYS A 29 16.85 5.86 7.89
CA LYS A 29 17.45 4.53 8.15
C LYS A 29 18.95 4.53 7.83
N SER A 30 19.38 5.27 6.80
CA SER A 30 20.78 5.44 6.42
C SER A 30 21.56 6.23 7.47
N SER A 31 21.02 7.38 7.87
CA SER A 31 21.58 8.29 8.89
C SER A 31 21.70 7.64 10.28
N TYR A 32 20.66 6.94 10.74
CA TYR A 32 20.68 6.20 12.00
C TYR A 32 21.68 5.04 11.99
N SER A 33 21.71 4.26 10.90
CA SER A 33 22.68 3.16 10.73
C SER A 33 24.13 3.67 10.73
N ALA A 34 24.37 4.82 10.11
CA ALA A 34 25.68 5.47 10.09
C ALA A 34 26.12 5.90 11.51
N LEU A 35 25.25 6.59 12.26
CA LEU A 35 25.55 6.98 13.65
C LEU A 35 25.74 5.76 14.57
N LEU A 36 24.94 4.71 14.41
CA LEU A 36 25.09 3.47 15.14
C LEU A 36 26.43 2.78 14.83
N SER A 37 26.83 2.77 13.56
CA SER A 37 28.12 2.22 13.13
C SER A 37 29.29 3.03 13.72
N LEU A 38 29.19 4.36 13.72
CA LEU A 38 30.19 5.26 14.32
C LEU A 38 30.31 5.05 15.83
N SER A 39 29.20 4.78 16.53
CA SER A 39 29.21 4.50 17.96
C SER A 39 30.01 3.24 18.35
N ARG A 40 30.20 2.31 17.40
CA ARG A 40 30.93 1.04 17.61
C ARG A 40 32.43 1.14 17.35
N VAL A 41 32.91 2.25 16.77
CA VAL A 41 34.31 2.41 16.35
C VAL A 41 35.27 2.53 17.54
N CYS A 42 35.00 3.43 18.48
CA CYS A 42 35.82 3.60 19.68
C CYS A 42 35.06 4.32 20.79
N LYS A 43 35.55 4.29 22.04
CA LYS A 43 34.90 4.94 23.19
C LYS A 43 34.66 6.44 22.97
N ARG A 44 35.59 7.11 22.29
CA ARG A 44 35.50 8.54 21.97
C ARG A 44 34.36 8.84 20.99
N PHE A 45 34.26 8.06 19.90
CA PHE A 45 33.19 8.20 18.91
C PHE A 45 31.85 7.78 19.50
N ARG A 46 31.84 6.77 20.36
CA ARG A 46 30.64 6.33 21.08
C ARG A 46 30.00 7.47 21.88
N VAL A 47 30.78 8.22 22.65
CA VAL A 47 30.23 9.34 23.45
C VAL A 47 29.61 10.42 22.56
N ILE A 48 30.24 10.75 21.43
CA ILE A 48 29.75 11.78 20.52
C ILE A 48 28.53 11.26 19.73
N ALA A 49 28.59 10.05 19.17
CA ALA A 49 27.47 9.43 18.44
C ALA A 49 26.25 9.19 19.34
N GLU A 50 26.45 8.73 20.59
CA GLU A 50 25.36 8.55 21.55
C GLU A 50 24.61 9.85 21.80
N PHE A 51 25.27 11.00 21.86
CA PHE A 51 24.58 12.29 22.01
C PHE A 51 23.54 12.53 20.90
N TYR A 52 23.93 12.30 19.64
CA TYR A 52 23.05 12.46 18.48
C TYR A 52 21.98 11.35 18.37
N LEU A 53 22.31 10.11 18.77
CA LEU A 53 21.35 9.01 18.84
C LEU A 53 20.28 9.21 19.93
N TYR A 54 20.61 9.86 21.04
CA TYR A 54 19.62 10.21 22.08
C TYR A 54 18.82 11.47 21.74
N ARG A 55 19.34 12.31 20.84
CA ARG A 55 18.64 13.46 20.29
C ARG A 55 17.51 13.05 19.33
N ASN A 56 17.73 11.99 18.54
CA ASN A 56 16.71 11.41 17.65
C ASN A 56 16.53 9.91 17.91
N ILE A 57 15.40 9.56 18.52
CA ILE A 57 15.11 8.19 18.92
C ILE A 57 14.23 7.55 17.86
N PHE A 58 14.76 6.52 17.19
CA PHE A 58 14.06 5.72 16.21
C PHE A 58 13.98 4.29 16.69
N LEU A 59 12.76 3.79 16.91
CA LEU A 59 12.55 2.44 17.39
C LEU A 59 11.65 1.68 16.41
N LEU A 60 12.26 0.66 15.82
CA LEU A 60 11.67 -0.16 14.77
C LEU A 60 10.94 -1.35 15.39
N GLU A 61 10.02 -1.92 14.63
CA GLU A 61 9.19 -3.04 15.09
C GLU A 61 10.00 -4.28 15.54
N ASP A 62 11.16 -4.52 14.92
CA ASP A 62 12.07 -5.63 15.25
C ASP A 62 12.87 -5.42 16.56
N ASP A 63 12.75 -4.26 17.20
CA ASP A 63 13.51 -3.94 18.41
C ASP A 63 12.89 -4.59 19.66
N ALA A 64 13.58 -5.60 20.21
CA ALA A 64 13.19 -6.26 21.45
C ALA A 64 12.99 -5.27 22.61
N ASP A 65 11.99 -5.52 23.47
CA ASP A 65 11.67 -4.71 24.66
C ASP A 65 12.90 -4.44 25.55
N GLU A 66 13.88 -5.34 25.56
CA GLU A 66 15.15 -5.17 26.26
C GLU A 66 15.90 -3.89 25.84
N LYS A 67 15.83 -3.49 24.56
CA LYS A 67 16.44 -2.25 24.06
C LYS A 67 15.77 -1.01 24.68
N TRP A 68 14.45 -1.04 24.83
CA TRP A 68 13.68 0.02 25.47
C TRP A 68 14.02 0.15 26.97
N LEU A 69 14.27 -0.98 27.64
CA LEU A 69 14.73 -1.01 29.03
C LEU A 69 16.15 -0.47 29.19
N GLN A 70 17.06 -0.83 28.29
CA GLN A 70 18.41 -0.26 28.26
C GLN A 70 18.37 1.25 28.06
N PHE A 71 17.51 1.73 27.17
CA PHE A 71 17.30 3.14 26.92
C PHE A 71 16.72 3.88 28.14
N ALA A 72 15.69 3.32 28.79
CA ALA A 72 15.12 3.87 30.03
C ALA A 72 16.15 3.95 31.15
N ARG A 73 16.99 2.92 31.31
CA ARG A 73 18.11 2.93 32.27
C ARG A 73 19.17 3.98 31.89
N GLY A 74 19.41 4.20 30.60
CA GLY A 74 20.30 5.25 30.09
C GLY A 74 19.81 6.64 30.48
N LEU A 75 18.53 6.95 30.21
CA LEU A 75 17.89 8.21 30.62
C LEU A 75 17.86 8.38 32.15
N GLN A 76 17.67 7.29 32.90
CA GLN A 76 17.71 7.34 34.36
C GLN A 76 19.11 7.70 34.89
N ARG A 77 20.16 7.12 34.32
CA ARG A 77 21.55 7.39 34.71
C ARG A 77 22.00 8.80 34.36
N ASP A 78 21.51 9.31 33.23
CA ASP A 78 21.81 10.65 32.75
C ASP A 78 20.55 11.34 32.17
N PRO A 79 19.73 11.96 33.04
CA PRO A 79 18.48 12.61 32.62
C PRO A 79 18.68 13.75 31.63
N LYS A 80 19.89 14.34 31.58
CA LYS A 80 20.21 15.41 30.64
C LYS A 80 20.09 14.94 29.18
N ARG A 81 20.26 13.64 28.91
CA ARG A 81 20.08 13.06 27.57
C ARG A 81 18.63 13.14 27.09
N GLY A 82 17.66 12.99 27.99
CA GLY A 82 16.23 13.10 27.67
C GLY A 82 15.79 14.55 27.42
N LEU A 83 16.42 15.51 28.10
CA LEU A 83 16.22 16.94 27.85
C LEU A 83 16.75 17.36 26.47
N THR A 84 17.75 16.66 25.94
CA THR A 84 18.30 16.94 24.60
C THR A 84 17.53 16.25 23.47
N THR A 85 16.57 15.38 23.79
CA THR A 85 15.75 14.69 22.80
C THR A 85 14.85 15.66 22.06
N ARG A 86 14.97 15.69 20.73
CA ARG A 86 14.14 16.54 19.86
C ARG A 86 13.12 15.73 19.07
N LYS A 87 13.47 14.50 18.67
CA LYS A 87 12.64 13.65 17.82
C LYS A 87 12.44 12.26 18.45
N PHE A 88 11.20 11.80 18.45
CA PHE A 88 10.83 10.46 18.90
C PHE A 88 9.95 9.80 17.85
N CYS A 89 10.35 8.62 17.38
CA CYS A 89 9.64 7.79 16.41
C CYS A 89 9.49 6.37 16.95
N SER A 90 8.26 5.89 17.01
CA SER A 90 7.92 4.54 17.47
C SER A 90 6.95 3.87 16.49
N GLN A 91 7.35 2.72 15.93
CA GLN A 91 6.52 1.95 15.00
C GLN A 91 5.42 1.10 15.67
N ARG A 92 5.49 0.93 16.99
CA ARG A 92 4.45 0.24 17.77
C ARG A 92 4.16 1.03 19.04
N TYR A 93 2.89 1.30 19.32
CA TYR A 93 2.45 1.89 20.59
C TYR A 93 1.62 0.87 21.38
N ASP A 94 2.02 0.54 22.61
CA ASP A 94 1.28 -0.37 23.48
C ASP A 94 0.44 0.44 24.49
N PRO A 95 -0.88 0.21 24.60
CA PRO A 95 -1.74 0.95 25.52
C PRO A 95 -2.01 0.29 26.89
N MET A 96 -2.64 1.13 27.74
CA MET A 96 -3.17 0.96 29.10
C MET A 96 -2.22 1.35 30.23
N ALA A 97 -2.15 2.67 30.46
CA ALA A 97 -1.64 3.27 31.68
C ALA A 97 -2.83 3.72 32.56
N PRO A 98 -2.99 3.23 33.81
CA PRO A 98 -4.12 3.60 34.67
C PRO A 98 -4.07 5.07 35.12
N PRO A 99 -5.18 5.67 35.60
CA PRO A 99 -5.19 7.07 36.09
C PRO A 99 -4.15 7.37 37.18
N ASN A 100 -3.76 6.36 37.97
CA ASN A 100 -2.73 6.45 39.00
C ASN A 100 -1.30 6.24 38.48
N PHE A 101 -1.11 6.16 37.16
CA PHE A 101 0.17 5.83 36.53
C PHE A 101 1.28 6.81 36.92
N LEU A 102 1.03 8.12 36.97
CA LEU A 102 2.02 9.11 37.42
C LEU A 102 2.53 8.84 38.87
N ARG A 103 1.66 8.34 39.74
CA ARG A 103 2.00 7.97 41.13
C ARG A 103 2.72 6.61 41.22
N PHE A 104 2.41 5.71 40.29
CA PHE A 104 3.12 4.43 40.09
C PHE A 104 4.54 4.65 39.53
N LEU A 105 4.70 5.57 38.58
CA LEU A 105 5.97 5.94 37.93
C LEU A 105 7.01 6.40 38.95
N THR A 106 6.64 7.32 39.84
CA THR A 106 7.54 7.84 40.89
C THR A 106 8.00 6.74 41.86
N LYS A 107 7.16 5.74 42.16
CA LYS A 107 7.49 4.66 43.10
C LYS A 107 8.36 3.54 42.49
N TYR A 108 8.15 3.19 41.21
CA TYR A 108 8.85 2.08 40.56
C TYR A 108 10.13 2.46 39.83
N PHE A 109 10.24 3.69 39.30
CA PHE A 109 11.48 4.16 38.67
C PHE A 109 12.65 4.17 39.69
N LEU A 110 12.36 4.52 40.95
CA LEU A 110 13.29 4.39 42.08
C LEU A 110 13.70 2.94 42.39
N LYS A 111 12.80 1.95 42.23
CA LYS A 111 13.10 0.52 42.43
C LYS A 111 13.97 -0.07 41.31
N PHE A 112 13.83 0.41 40.07
CA PHE A 112 14.64 -0.01 38.92
C PHE A 112 16.15 0.23 39.13
N SER A 113 16.51 1.16 40.02
CA SER A 113 17.89 1.50 40.38
C SER A 113 18.59 0.49 41.29
N LEU A 114 17.86 -0.43 41.92
CA LEU A 114 18.35 -1.15 43.11
C LEU A 114 18.39 -2.68 43.00
N SER A 115 17.91 -3.29 41.90
CA SER A 115 17.92 -4.76 41.76
C SER A 115 18.93 -5.23 40.71
N PRO A 116 20.01 -5.93 41.12
CA PRO A 116 20.88 -6.66 40.19
C PRO A 116 20.27 -7.99 39.75
N ASP A 117 19.15 -8.41 40.33
CA ASP A 117 18.52 -9.70 40.07
C ASP A 117 17.32 -9.58 39.12
N ARG A 118 17.47 -10.28 38.00
CA ARG A 118 16.52 -10.70 36.97
C ARG A 118 16.08 -9.68 35.92
N ASP A 119 16.54 -9.97 34.71
CA ASP A 119 16.08 -9.53 33.38
C ASP A 119 14.61 -9.85 33.04
N ARG A 120 13.73 -10.01 34.05
CA ARG A 120 12.31 -10.26 33.83
C ARG A 120 11.52 -8.98 34.08
N ILE A 121 11.16 -8.34 32.97
CA ILE A 121 10.13 -7.31 32.88
C ILE A 121 8.87 -7.82 33.61
N PRO A 122 8.33 -7.11 34.62
CA PRO A 122 7.04 -7.45 35.19
C PRO A 122 5.97 -7.58 34.08
N PRO A 123 5.17 -8.66 34.07
CA PRO A 123 4.03 -8.78 33.16
C PRO A 123 3.01 -7.70 33.53
N GLY A 124 3.10 -6.55 32.85
CA GLY A 124 2.38 -5.32 33.24
C GLY A 124 3.03 -4.01 32.81
N LEU A 125 4.29 -4.01 32.35
CA LEU A 125 4.97 -2.83 31.78
C LEU A 125 4.48 -2.44 30.37
N ARG A 126 3.16 -2.52 30.13
CA ARG A 126 2.48 -2.08 28.89
C ARG A 126 2.64 -0.58 28.59
N SER A 127 3.40 0.16 29.40
CA SER A 127 3.50 1.63 29.36
C SER A 127 4.95 2.15 29.37
N LEU A 128 5.95 1.30 29.11
CA LEU A 128 7.37 1.72 29.05
C LEU A 128 7.61 2.85 28.04
N ARG A 129 6.93 2.82 26.89
CA ARG A 129 7.00 3.87 25.86
C ARG A 129 6.42 5.20 26.36
N VAL A 130 5.34 5.16 27.15
CA VAL A 130 4.74 6.34 27.80
C VAL A 130 5.69 6.95 28.83
N LEU A 131 6.36 6.12 29.63
CA LEU A 131 7.37 6.55 30.59
C LEU A 131 8.52 7.29 29.91
N LEU A 132 8.99 6.79 28.77
CA LEU A 132 10.08 7.43 28.02
C LEU A 132 9.66 8.78 27.46
N LEU A 133 8.46 8.88 26.90
CA LEU A 133 7.91 10.15 26.43
C LEU A 133 7.80 11.19 27.55
N LEU A 134 7.35 10.81 28.75
CA LEU A 134 7.27 11.72 29.89
C LEU A 134 8.64 12.21 30.38
N LEU A 135 9.72 11.51 30.07
CA LEU A 135 11.10 11.90 30.40
C LEU A 135 11.74 12.79 29.32
N MET A 136 10.98 13.19 28.30
CA MET A 136 11.42 14.01 27.15
C MET A 136 10.56 15.28 27.04
N PRO A 137 10.65 16.23 28.00
CA PRO A 137 9.78 17.42 28.02
C PRO A 137 10.04 18.41 26.88
N ASP A 138 11.26 18.41 26.31
CA ASP A 138 11.70 19.31 25.23
C ASP A 138 11.49 18.71 23.83
N LEU A 139 10.66 17.68 23.74
CA LEU A 139 10.33 17.02 22.48
C LEU A 139 9.70 18.03 21.49
N ARG A 140 10.27 18.10 20.29
CA ARG A 140 9.82 18.99 19.21
C ARG A 140 9.05 18.25 18.12
N HIS A 141 9.43 17.00 17.86
CA HIS A 141 8.88 16.19 16.77
C HIS A 141 8.45 14.82 17.32
N LEU A 142 7.17 14.51 17.18
CA LEU A 142 6.58 13.24 17.64
C LEU A 142 6.03 12.47 16.45
N GLU A 143 6.54 11.27 16.21
CA GLU A 143 5.97 10.32 15.26
C GLU A 143 5.52 9.03 15.95
N LEU A 144 4.25 8.66 15.76
CA LEU A 144 3.67 7.46 16.33
C LEU A 144 2.92 6.67 15.27
N THR A 145 3.26 5.38 15.16
CA THR A 145 2.45 4.41 14.42
C THR A 145 1.52 3.68 15.40
N ILE A 146 0.23 3.74 15.12
CA ILE A 146 -0.86 3.18 15.90
C ILE A 146 -1.35 1.91 15.18
N THR A 147 -1.23 0.78 15.86
CA THR A 147 -1.60 -0.54 15.32
C THR A 147 -2.96 -1.06 15.84
N ASP A 148 -3.54 -0.43 16.86
CA ASP A 148 -4.86 -0.79 17.42
C ASP A 148 -5.61 0.49 17.84
N LEU A 149 -6.83 0.74 17.37
CA LEU A 149 -7.57 1.95 17.79
C LEU A 149 -8.09 1.91 19.22
N LYS A 150 -8.25 0.73 19.83
CA LYS A 150 -8.48 0.61 21.29
C LYS A 150 -7.31 1.20 22.08
N SER A 151 -6.14 1.31 21.43
CA SER A 151 -4.92 1.94 21.92
C SER A 151 -4.81 3.44 21.64
N THR A 152 -5.92 4.16 21.41
CA THR A 152 -5.87 5.62 21.21
C THR A 152 -4.92 6.24 22.23
N PRO A 153 -3.85 6.95 21.80
CA PRO A 153 -2.77 7.28 22.71
C PRO A 153 -3.34 8.08 23.88
N PHE A 154 -3.21 7.56 25.10
CA PHE A 154 -3.48 8.31 26.33
C PHE A 154 -2.77 9.68 26.29
N LEU A 155 -1.64 9.76 25.60
CA LEU A 155 -0.94 11.01 25.35
C LEU A 155 -1.80 12.10 24.68
N LEU A 156 -2.73 11.70 23.81
CA LEU A 156 -3.55 12.62 23.02
C LEU A 156 -4.89 12.93 23.70
N ASN A 157 -5.43 11.99 24.48
CA ASN A 157 -6.71 12.16 25.19
C ASN A 157 -6.49 12.39 26.69
N GLY A 158 -7.00 13.52 27.20
CA GLY A 158 -6.96 13.86 28.64
C GLY A 158 -7.98 13.11 29.51
N THR A 159 -8.87 12.30 28.92
CA THR A 159 -9.97 11.62 29.61
C THR A 159 -10.18 10.21 29.08
N PHE A 160 -10.18 9.20 29.96
CA PHE A 160 -10.83 7.91 29.69
C PHE A 160 -12.33 8.11 29.91
N GLU A 161 -13.08 8.41 28.86
CA GLU A 161 -14.54 8.27 28.90
C GLU A 161 -14.90 7.02 28.11
N SER A 162 -15.46 6.03 28.80
CA SER A 162 -16.33 5.06 28.16
C SER A 162 -17.54 5.82 27.63
N ASP A 163 -17.51 6.19 26.35
CA ASP A 163 -18.75 6.54 25.66
C ASP A 163 -19.66 5.31 25.76
N GLU A 164 -20.86 5.48 26.33
CA GLU A 164 -21.84 4.40 26.61
C GLU A 164 -22.41 3.71 25.36
N ASP A 165 -22.05 4.14 24.14
CA ASP A 165 -22.57 3.54 22.92
C ASP A 165 -21.54 2.60 22.26
N TYR A 166 -21.87 1.30 22.33
CA TYR A 166 -21.27 0.12 21.68
C TYR A 166 -19.98 -0.46 22.30
N GLY A 167 -20.19 -1.34 23.29
CA GLY A 167 -19.64 -2.70 23.28
C GLY A 167 -18.11 -2.88 23.30
N CYS A 168 -17.47 -2.61 24.44
CA CYS A 168 -16.16 -3.19 24.74
C CYS A 168 -16.34 -4.57 25.41
N TYR A 169 -16.27 -5.65 24.62
CA TYR A 169 -15.99 -6.98 25.19
C TYR A 169 -14.60 -6.95 25.85
N GLY A 170 -14.56 -7.06 27.18
CA GLY A 170 -13.30 -7.38 27.87
C GLY A 170 -13.12 -6.93 29.32
N PHE A 171 -13.99 -6.10 29.91
CA PHE A 171 -13.95 -5.82 31.35
C PHE A 171 -15.36 -5.53 31.87
N GLU A 172 -15.79 -6.28 32.88
CA GLU A 172 -17.00 -6.01 33.65
C GLU A 172 -16.96 -4.56 34.16
N THR A 173 -17.98 -3.79 33.77
CA THR A 173 -18.19 -2.42 34.22
C THR A 173 -18.60 -2.42 35.69
N ASN A 174 -17.69 -2.08 36.59
CA ASN A 174 -18.08 -1.56 37.90
C ASN A 174 -18.42 -0.07 37.74
N GLU A 175 -19.67 0.27 38.07
CA GLU A 175 -20.34 1.57 37.88
C GLU A 175 -19.75 2.77 38.67
N GLU A 176 -18.54 2.67 39.21
CA GLU A 176 -17.93 3.72 40.07
C GLU A 176 -16.55 4.19 39.57
N SER A 177 -16.38 4.34 38.25
CA SER A 177 -15.15 4.93 37.70
C SER A 177 -15.32 6.45 37.54
N PRO A 178 -14.64 7.31 38.34
CA PRO A 178 -14.77 8.75 38.22
C PRO A 178 -14.22 9.27 36.88
N SER A 179 -15.05 10.00 36.13
CA SER A 179 -14.63 10.73 34.93
C SER A 179 -13.84 11.98 35.35
N TYR A 180 -12.53 11.97 35.10
CA TYR A 180 -11.69 13.15 35.33
C TYR A 180 -11.70 14.05 34.10
N LYS A 181 -12.26 15.27 34.21
CA LYS A 181 -12.07 16.33 33.21
C LYS A 181 -10.65 16.91 33.36
N GLY A 182 -9.70 16.44 32.54
CA GLY A 182 -8.31 16.88 32.52
C GLY A 182 -7.89 17.61 31.24
N ILE A 183 -6.82 18.41 31.32
CA ILE A 183 -6.12 18.98 30.15
C ILE A 183 -5.54 17.81 29.34
N PRO A 184 -5.68 17.76 28.00
CA PRO A 184 -5.06 16.72 27.18
C PRO A 184 -3.57 16.55 27.47
N ASN A 185 -3.09 15.32 27.60
CA ASN A 185 -1.71 15.05 28.00
C ASN A 185 -0.66 15.57 26.99
N ILE A 186 -1.06 15.86 25.76
CA ILE A 186 -0.21 16.47 24.74
C ILE A 186 0.32 17.84 25.16
N PHE A 187 -0.42 18.58 25.99
CA PHE A 187 0.02 19.86 26.53
C PHE A 187 1.19 19.74 27.53
N PHE A 188 1.59 18.52 27.92
CA PHE A 188 2.84 18.32 28.65
C PHE A 188 4.07 18.62 27.78
N PHE A 189 3.98 18.49 26.46
CA PHE A 189 5.08 18.77 25.53
C PHE A 189 5.05 20.22 25.06
N ARG A 190 5.51 21.13 25.91
CA ARG A 190 5.44 22.59 25.66
C ARG A 190 6.17 23.05 24.42
N HIS A 191 7.16 22.28 23.94
CA HIS A 191 8.00 22.62 22.79
C HIS A 191 7.65 21.82 21.54
N LEU A 192 6.53 21.11 21.53
CA LEU A 192 6.10 20.29 20.39
C LEU A 192 5.75 21.17 19.19
N GLU A 193 6.51 21.01 18.10
CA GLU A 193 6.41 21.77 16.86
C GLU A 193 5.75 20.96 15.74
N SER A 194 6.02 19.64 15.67
CA SER A 194 5.37 18.76 14.68
C SER A 194 4.92 17.42 15.25
N VAL A 195 3.80 16.92 14.70
CA VAL A 195 3.22 15.63 15.06
C VAL A 195 2.89 14.84 13.81
N THR A 196 3.32 13.58 13.75
CA THR A 196 2.98 12.62 12.71
C THR A 196 2.31 11.41 13.35
N LEU A 197 1.09 11.11 12.93
CA LEU A 197 0.38 9.91 13.34
C LEU A 197 0.20 9.02 12.11
N ARG A 198 0.46 7.73 12.25
CA ARG A 198 0.18 6.73 11.21
C ARG A 198 -0.69 5.60 11.76
N SER A 199 -1.61 5.08 10.97
CA SER A 199 -2.46 3.94 11.33
C SER A 199 -2.15 2.73 10.44
N TYR A 200 -2.03 1.55 11.04
CA TYR A 200 -1.84 0.26 10.36
C TYR A 200 -3.05 -0.66 10.62
N ASP A 201 -4.26 -0.14 10.46
CA ASP A 201 -5.47 -0.97 10.50
C ASP A 201 -5.70 -1.57 9.11
N ASP A 202 -5.72 -2.90 9.00
CA ASP A 202 -6.03 -3.64 7.77
C ASP A 202 -7.47 -3.33 7.28
N ASN A 203 -8.33 -2.84 8.17
CA ASN A 203 -9.61 -2.25 7.82
C ASN A 203 -9.45 -0.72 7.69
N LEU A 204 -9.26 -0.21 6.47
CA LEU A 204 -9.42 1.22 6.18
C LEU A 204 -10.80 1.67 6.70
N GLY A 205 -10.84 2.45 7.78
CA GLY A 205 -12.10 3.05 8.25
C GLY A 205 -12.35 3.17 9.74
N SER A 206 -11.44 2.76 10.62
CA SER A 206 -11.64 3.04 12.05
C SER A 206 -11.42 4.54 12.33
N PRO A 207 -12.45 5.30 12.77
CA PRO A 207 -12.35 6.76 12.92
C PRO A 207 -11.35 7.15 14.01
N ILE A 208 -10.53 8.19 13.76
CA ILE A 208 -9.99 8.93 14.90
C ILE A 208 -11.20 9.50 15.65
N ARG A 209 -11.46 9.03 16.87
CA ARG A 209 -12.43 9.68 17.74
C ARG A 209 -11.99 11.13 17.94
N GLY A 210 -12.88 12.07 17.65
CA GLY A 210 -12.52 13.48 17.41
C GLY A 210 -11.74 14.16 18.52
N ARG A 211 -11.95 13.73 19.76
CA ARG A 211 -11.23 14.25 20.94
C ARG A 211 -9.70 14.14 20.80
N THR A 212 -9.22 13.13 20.06
CA THR A 212 -7.79 12.87 19.84
C THR A 212 -7.15 13.95 18.95
N PHE A 213 -7.83 14.34 17.89
CA PHE A 213 -7.35 15.33 16.92
C PHE A 213 -7.50 16.76 17.43
N SER A 214 -8.54 17.06 18.22
CA SER A 214 -8.73 18.40 18.77
C SER A 214 -7.68 18.81 19.79
N GLY A 215 -7.11 17.87 20.56
CA GLY A 215 -6.00 18.16 21.47
C GLY A 215 -4.79 18.73 20.73
N ILE A 216 -4.44 18.13 19.58
CA ILE A 216 -3.31 18.56 18.74
C ILE A 216 -3.58 19.92 18.10
N LEU A 217 -4.76 20.12 17.51
CA LEU A 217 -5.13 21.39 16.87
C LEU A 217 -5.21 22.57 17.84
N ASN A 218 -5.44 22.32 19.13
CA ASN A 218 -5.47 23.36 20.15
C ASN A 218 -4.10 23.56 20.82
N HIS A 219 -3.06 22.80 20.43
CA HIS A 219 -1.73 22.95 21.01
C HIS A 219 -1.07 24.26 20.55
N PRO A 220 -0.55 25.10 21.47
CA PRO A 220 -0.08 26.45 21.12
C PRO A 220 1.18 26.46 20.25
N CYS A 221 1.99 25.39 20.29
CA CYS A 221 3.29 25.35 19.61
C CYS A 221 3.32 24.47 18.36
N VAL A 222 2.29 23.64 18.12
CA VAL A 222 2.29 22.75 16.95
C VAL A 222 2.05 23.56 15.68
N LYS A 223 2.99 23.47 14.75
CA LYS A 223 2.98 24.12 13.44
C LYS A 223 2.74 23.13 12.30
N ALA A 224 3.14 21.87 12.45
CA ALA A 224 2.98 20.86 11.40
C ALA A 224 2.28 19.60 11.92
N LEU A 225 1.31 19.09 11.16
CA LEU A 225 0.54 17.89 11.49
C LEU A 225 0.45 17.00 10.26
N ARG A 226 0.89 15.74 10.38
CA ARG A 226 0.71 14.70 9.37
C ARG A 226 -0.16 13.57 9.92
N LEU A 227 -1.18 13.19 9.16
CA LEU A 227 -2.03 12.03 9.43
C LEU A 227 -1.90 11.05 8.28
N ASP A 228 -1.68 9.77 8.60
CA ASP A 228 -1.61 8.68 7.62
C ASP A 228 -2.59 7.55 8.00
N GLY A 229 -3.54 7.21 7.12
CA GLY A 229 -4.45 6.08 7.31
C GLY A 229 -5.65 6.33 8.24
N PHE A 230 -6.17 7.57 8.30
CA PHE A 230 -7.22 7.96 9.24
C PHE A 230 -8.47 8.54 8.59
N ALA A 231 -9.63 8.37 9.24
CA ALA A 231 -10.90 8.99 8.80
C ALA A 231 -11.29 10.22 9.64
N VAL A 232 -11.57 11.34 8.96
CA VAL A 232 -11.91 12.66 9.52
C VAL A 232 -13.35 13.05 9.15
N TRP A 233 -14.30 12.55 9.94
CA TRP A 233 -15.73 12.75 9.70
C TRP A 233 -16.24 14.11 10.17
N HIS A 234 -17.31 14.61 9.54
CA HIS A 234 -17.92 15.88 9.92
C HIS A 234 -18.54 15.83 11.32
N CYS A 235 -19.21 14.72 11.68
CA CYS A 235 -19.74 14.50 13.02
C CYS A 235 -18.65 14.55 14.09
N THR A 236 -17.46 14.03 13.74
CA THR A 236 -16.26 14.10 14.56
C THR A 236 -15.86 15.55 14.77
N CYS A 237 -15.80 16.36 13.72
CA CYS A 237 -15.53 17.80 13.77
C CYS A 237 -16.57 18.60 14.57
N MET A 238 -17.86 18.23 14.50
CA MET A 238 -18.95 18.90 15.23
C MET A 238 -18.92 18.63 16.74
N ARG A 239 -18.49 17.44 17.16
CA ARG A 239 -18.38 17.06 18.58
C ARG A 239 -17.09 17.58 19.24
N LEU A 240 -16.20 18.20 18.47
CA LEU A 240 -15.03 18.87 19.03
C LEU A 240 -15.53 20.10 19.78
N ASN A 241 -15.39 20.11 21.10
CA ASN A 241 -15.41 21.35 21.87
C ASN A 241 -14.22 22.21 21.41
N TRP A 242 -14.34 22.88 20.27
CA TRP A 242 -13.39 23.85 19.78
C TRP A 242 -13.34 24.98 20.79
N GLY A 243 -12.34 24.95 21.66
CA GLY A 243 -12.02 26.12 22.47
C GLY A 243 -11.88 27.35 21.57
N LYS A 244 -12.20 28.54 22.09
CA LYS A 244 -12.21 29.82 21.36
C LYS A 244 -10.86 30.21 20.72
N ALA A 245 -9.75 29.54 21.05
CA ALA A 245 -8.43 29.89 20.55
C ALA A 245 -8.19 29.39 19.12
N PRO A 246 -7.64 30.20 18.20
CA PRO A 246 -7.24 29.74 16.86
C PRO A 246 -6.06 28.77 16.94
N SER A 247 -5.90 27.91 15.92
CA SER A 247 -4.74 27.02 15.79
C SER A 247 -3.56 27.76 15.17
N ASN A 248 -2.35 27.45 15.61
CA ASN A 248 -1.08 27.96 15.04
C ASN A 248 -0.52 27.04 13.93
N LEU A 249 -1.31 26.06 13.48
CA LEU A 249 -0.91 25.11 12.46
C LEU A 249 -0.65 25.83 11.12
N THR A 250 0.55 25.65 10.58
CA THR A 250 0.99 26.18 9.29
C THR A 250 1.01 25.11 8.20
N ARG A 251 1.18 23.84 8.56
CA ARG A 251 1.24 22.70 7.61
C ARG A 251 0.33 21.55 8.05
N LEU A 252 -0.47 21.04 7.11
CA LEU A 252 -1.33 19.87 7.30
C LEU A 252 -1.14 18.90 6.13
N ASP A 253 -0.64 17.71 6.43
CA ASP A 253 -0.48 16.62 5.46
C ASP A 253 -1.48 15.48 5.80
N LEU A 254 -2.34 15.12 4.85
CA LEU A 254 -3.33 14.05 5.00
C LEU A 254 -3.04 12.95 3.96
N ASP A 255 -2.33 11.92 4.39
CA ASP A 255 -1.96 10.76 3.56
C ASP A 255 -2.90 9.58 3.84
N ASN A 256 -3.37 8.87 2.81
CA ASN A 256 -4.29 7.73 2.97
C ASN A 256 -5.49 8.01 3.89
N CYS A 257 -5.98 9.25 3.91
CA CYS A 257 -7.04 9.68 4.83
C CYS A 257 -8.40 9.76 4.15
N ILE A 258 -9.47 9.47 4.90
CA ILE A 258 -10.85 9.74 4.46
C ILE A 258 -11.26 11.12 5.00
N LEU A 259 -11.68 12.03 4.14
CA LEU A 259 -12.05 13.40 4.53
C LEU A 259 -13.35 13.82 3.84
N GLN A 260 -14.24 14.50 4.56
CA GLN A 260 -15.43 15.12 3.98
C GLN A 260 -15.19 16.61 3.68
N PRO A 261 -15.80 17.21 2.63
CA PRO A 261 -15.66 18.63 2.32
C PRO A 261 -15.99 19.54 3.52
N MET A 262 -17.05 19.21 4.25
CA MET A 262 -17.46 19.94 5.45
C MET A 262 -16.48 19.77 6.63
N SER A 263 -15.70 18.69 6.68
CA SER A 263 -14.60 18.56 7.64
C SER A 263 -13.44 19.50 7.27
N LEU A 264 -13.08 19.57 5.99
CA LEU A 264 -12.03 20.48 5.50
C LEU A 264 -12.38 21.94 5.82
N LYS A 265 -13.63 22.36 5.55
CA LYS A 265 -14.11 23.71 5.86
C LYS A 265 -13.82 24.09 7.31
N ARG A 266 -14.16 23.21 8.24
CA ARG A 266 -13.97 23.42 9.68
C ARG A 266 -12.51 23.50 10.09
N ILE A 267 -11.67 22.67 9.47
CA ILE A 267 -10.22 22.71 9.69
C ILE A 267 -9.65 24.06 9.23
N LEU A 268 -10.04 24.53 8.04
CA LEU A 268 -9.58 25.83 7.49
C LEU A 268 -10.12 27.02 8.29
N GLU A 269 -11.37 26.98 8.77
CA GLU A 269 -11.94 28.02 9.66
C GLU A 269 -11.14 28.20 10.96
N LYS A 270 -10.61 27.09 11.50
CA LYS A 270 -9.84 27.04 12.73
C LYS A 270 -8.35 27.35 12.52
N CYS A 271 -7.76 26.82 11.46
CA CYS A 271 -6.34 26.92 11.13
C CYS A 271 -6.08 28.09 10.17
N ARG A 272 -6.34 29.32 10.64
CA ARG A 272 -6.21 30.52 9.80
C ARG A 272 -4.79 30.81 9.34
N SER A 273 -3.79 30.26 10.04
CA SER A 273 -2.36 30.36 9.71
C SER A 273 -1.87 29.25 8.79
N LEU A 274 -2.77 28.38 8.31
CA LEU A 274 -2.41 27.27 7.42
C LEU A 274 -1.93 27.81 6.06
N THR A 275 -0.71 27.43 5.69
CA THR A 275 -0.04 27.83 4.45
C THR A 275 0.25 26.65 3.55
N HIS A 276 0.40 25.44 4.11
CA HIS A 276 0.72 24.22 3.37
C HIS A 276 -0.36 23.17 3.63
N LEU A 277 -0.97 22.65 2.56
CA LEU A 277 -1.99 21.61 2.63
C LEU A 277 -1.70 20.51 1.61
N ASN A 278 -1.46 19.29 2.08
CA ASN A 278 -1.38 18.09 1.25
C ASN A 278 -2.59 17.18 1.52
N MET A 279 -3.25 16.74 0.44
CA MET A 279 -4.44 15.89 0.46
C MET A 279 -4.24 14.67 -0.46
N ALA A 280 -3.68 13.59 0.09
CA ALA A 280 -3.61 12.26 -0.49
C ALA A 280 -4.78 11.39 0.03
N LEU A 281 -6.01 11.76 -0.32
CA LEU A 281 -7.22 11.14 0.23
C LEU A 281 -7.48 9.74 -0.35
N THR A 282 -8.16 8.89 0.44
CA THR A 282 -8.62 7.55 0.04
C THR A 282 -10.12 7.43 0.22
N GLY A 283 -10.78 6.76 -0.71
CA GLY A 283 -12.22 6.52 -0.67
C GLY A 283 -12.64 5.23 0.04
N PHE A 284 -13.81 5.22 0.66
CA PHE A 284 -14.56 3.98 0.90
C PHE A 284 -15.07 3.44 -0.44
N GLY A 285 -15.08 2.12 -0.60
CA GLY A 285 -15.37 1.40 -1.85
C GLY A 285 -16.80 1.49 -2.40
N ASP A 286 -17.43 2.67 -2.37
CA ASP A 286 -18.67 2.93 -3.08
C ASP A 286 -18.67 4.37 -3.62
N VAL A 287 -18.79 4.53 -4.94
CA VAL A 287 -18.63 5.83 -5.62
C VAL A 287 -19.84 6.77 -5.40
N LYS A 288 -20.82 6.33 -4.60
CA LYS A 288 -21.96 7.14 -4.14
C LYS A 288 -21.76 7.82 -2.79
N ASP A 289 -20.58 7.69 -2.15
CA ASP A 289 -20.34 8.32 -0.86
C ASP A 289 -20.17 9.86 -1.02
N PRO A 290 -20.96 10.69 -0.32
CA PRO A 290 -20.81 12.16 -0.29
C PRO A 290 -19.43 12.64 0.21
N THR A 291 -18.55 11.75 0.70
CA THR A 291 -17.14 12.05 0.97
C THR A 291 -16.33 12.37 -0.29
N HIS A 292 -16.87 12.13 -1.50
CA HIS A 292 -16.12 12.16 -2.77
C HIS A 292 -16.46 13.31 -3.71
N ASN A 293 -17.07 14.40 -3.22
CA ASN A 293 -17.38 15.55 -4.06
C ASN A 293 -16.21 16.57 -4.12
N PHE A 294 -15.36 16.45 -5.14
CA PHE A 294 -14.28 17.39 -5.46
C PHE A 294 -14.76 18.80 -5.78
N GLU A 295 -15.98 18.96 -6.32
CA GLU A 295 -16.55 20.30 -6.55
C GLU A 295 -16.75 21.02 -5.21
N ASP A 296 -17.33 20.33 -4.23
CA ASP A 296 -17.49 20.85 -2.87
C ASP A 296 -16.14 21.16 -2.20
N PHE A 297 -15.13 20.30 -2.41
CA PHE A 297 -13.77 20.60 -1.98
C PHE A 297 -13.22 21.88 -2.63
N GLY A 298 -13.45 22.06 -3.93
CA GLY A 298 -13.09 23.26 -4.66
C GLY A 298 -13.78 24.51 -4.12
N ILE A 299 -15.08 24.44 -3.81
CA ILE A 299 -15.84 25.54 -3.21
C ILE A 299 -15.22 25.92 -1.86
N VAL A 300 -14.96 24.94 -1.01
CA VAL A 300 -14.34 25.16 0.31
C VAL A 300 -12.95 25.78 0.19
N LEU A 301 -12.13 25.32 -0.76
CA LEU A 301 -10.79 25.89 -1.00
C LEU A 301 -10.87 27.34 -1.49
N ARG A 302 -11.80 27.69 -2.38
CA ARG A 302 -12.01 29.07 -2.84
C ARG A 302 -12.50 30.01 -1.74
N GLU A 303 -13.38 29.53 -0.86
CA GLU A 303 -13.93 30.32 0.24
C GLU A 303 -12.95 30.51 1.39
N HIS A 304 -12.24 29.44 1.78
CA HIS A 304 -11.48 29.38 3.04
C HIS A 304 -9.96 29.18 2.87
N GLY A 305 -9.48 28.81 1.69
CA GLY A 305 -8.07 28.49 1.41
C GLY A 305 -7.18 29.66 0.99
N ARG A 306 -7.61 30.92 1.19
CA ARG A 306 -6.93 32.11 0.64
C ARG A 306 -5.50 32.34 1.15
N ASN A 307 -5.13 31.75 2.29
CA ASN A 307 -3.80 31.88 2.89
C ASN A 307 -2.83 30.75 2.48
N LEU A 308 -3.29 29.80 1.66
CA LEU A 308 -2.46 28.67 1.20
C LEU A 308 -1.40 29.16 0.21
N VAL A 309 -0.15 28.83 0.50
CA VAL A 309 1.04 29.06 -0.33
C VAL A 309 1.36 27.80 -1.15
N GLU A 310 1.17 26.62 -0.56
CA GLU A 310 1.37 25.32 -1.19
C GLU A 310 0.13 24.44 -1.02
N LEU A 311 -0.32 23.86 -2.13
CA LEU A 311 -1.45 22.93 -2.19
C LEU A 311 -1.05 21.70 -3.01
N SER A 312 -1.14 20.53 -2.41
CA SER A 312 -0.86 19.24 -3.07
C SER A 312 -2.08 18.32 -2.98
N ILE A 313 -2.48 17.74 -4.10
CA ILE A 313 -3.63 16.85 -4.24
C ILE A 313 -3.22 15.66 -5.11
N THR A 314 -2.76 14.62 -4.43
CA THR A 314 -1.84 13.59 -4.94
C THR A 314 -2.49 12.26 -5.32
N LYS A 315 -3.78 12.07 -5.01
CA LYS A 315 -4.50 10.83 -5.34
C LYS A 315 -5.71 11.07 -6.24
N PRO A 316 -5.83 10.35 -7.37
CA PRO A 316 -7.04 10.34 -8.17
C PRO A 316 -8.11 9.50 -7.46
N MET A 317 -9.32 10.04 -7.35
CA MET A 317 -10.53 9.22 -7.23
C MET A 317 -11.25 9.34 -8.56
N TRP A 318 -10.77 8.59 -9.55
CA TRP A 318 -11.39 8.55 -10.85
C TRP A 318 -11.62 7.10 -11.25
N ASP A 319 -12.87 6.67 -11.08
CA ASP A 319 -13.46 5.63 -11.90
C ASP A 319 -14.26 6.36 -13.00
N PRO A 320 -13.83 6.32 -14.28
CA PRO A 320 -14.54 6.96 -15.40
C PRO A 320 -16.00 6.51 -15.57
N HIS A 321 -16.41 5.41 -14.96
CA HIS A 321 -17.77 4.86 -15.10
C HIS A 321 -18.69 5.17 -13.93
N ILE A 322 -18.19 5.83 -12.87
CA ILE A 322 -19.01 6.17 -11.71
C ILE A 322 -18.78 7.62 -11.22
N ALA A 323 -17.69 8.28 -11.59
CA ALA A 323 -17.51 9.70 -11.32
C ALA A 323 -18.43 10.56 -12.20
N ASP A 324 -19.17 11.48 -11.57
CA ASP A 324 -19.86 12.56 -12.26
C ASP A 324 -18.82 13.34 -13.10
N PRO A 325 -19.02 13.54 -14.42
CA PRO A 325 -18.14 14.35 -15.28
C PRO A 325 -17.91 15.78 -14.75
N PHE A 326 -18.71 16.22 -13.78
CA PHE A 326 -18.61 17.52 -13.11
C PHE A 326 -17.84 17.48 -11.78
N ASN A 327 -17.36 16.32 -11.34
CA ASN A 327 -16.69 16.14 -10.05
C ASN A 327 -15.18 16.44 -10.10
N PHE A 328 -14.84 17.71 -10.31
CA PHE A 328 -13.46 18.23 -10.28
C PHE A 328 -13.39 19.51 -9.45
N ILE A 329 -12.19 19.88 -9.00
CA ILE A 329 -11.99 21.02 -8.09
C ILE A 329 -12.35 22.35 -8.77
N GLY A 330 -12.02 22.48 -10.05
CA GLY A 330 -12.30 23.67 -10.85
C GLY A 330 -11.28 24.80 -10.63
N PRO A 331 -11.60 26.03 -11.05
CA PRO A 331 -10.66 27.14 -11.00
C PRO A 331 -10.28 27.48 -9.54
N LEU A 332 -9.00 27.79 -9.36
CA LEU A 332 -8.41 28.20 -8.07
C LEU A 332 -7.88 29.64 -8.12
N LYS A 333 -8.46 30.50 -8.97
CA LYS A 333 -8.02 31.89 -9.17
C LYS A 333 -8.09 32.73 -7.90
N GLU A 334 -9.02 32.39 -7.02
CA GLU A 334 -9.27 33.06 -5.76
C GLU A 334 -8.14 32.84 -4.74
N LEU A 335 -7.28 31.84 -4.95
CA LEU A 335 -6.10 31.58 -4.12
C LEU A 335 -4.93 32.45 -4.60
N THR A 336 -5.02 33.75 -4.34
CA THR A 336 -4.08 34.78 -4.83
C THR A 336 -2.68 34.73 -4.21
N VAL A 337 -2.47 33.88 -3.21
CA VAL A 337 -1.19 33.71 -2.51
C VAL A 337 -0.54 32.36 -2.87
N LEU A 338 -1.24 31.50 -3.62
CA LEU A 338 -0.75 30.15 -3.94
C LEU A 338 0.41 30.24 -4.92
N LYS A 339 1.58 29.75 -4.50
CA LYS A 339 2.83 29.71 -5.29
C LYS A 339 3.11 28.33 -5.85
N HIS A 340 2.80 27.29 -5.09
CA HIS A 340 3.12 25.90 -5.43
C HIS A 340 1.84 25.08 -5.49
N LEU A 341 1.55 24.49 -6.65
CA LEU A 341 0.38 23.64 -6.86
C LEU A 341 0.84 22.29 -7.42
N SER A 342 0.51 21.21 -6.71
CA SER A 342 0.65 19.83 -7.18
C SER A 342 -0.74 19.22 -7.31
N ILE A 343 -1.17 18.89 -8.52
CA ILE A 343 -2.51 18.34 -8.75
C ILE A 343 -2.56 17.49 -10.02
N GLY A 344 -3.29 16.38 -9.97
CA GLY A 344 -3.61 15.60 -11.17
C GLY A 344 -4.44 16.39 -12.18
N ARG A 345 -4.18 16.21 -13.48
CA ARG A 345 -4.86 16.98 -14.54
C ARG A 345 -6.39 16.81 -14.48
N LEU A 346 -6.90 15.60 -14.27
CA LEU A 346 -8.34 15.35 -14.25
C LEU A 346 -8.98 15.88 -12.97
N ASN A 347 -8.31 15.73 -11.82
CA ASN A 347 -8.76 16.34 -10.55
C ASN A 347 -8.93 17.87 -10.65
N PHE A 348 -8.15 18.51 -11.52
CA PHE A 348 -8.16 19.96 -11.69
C PHE A 348 -9.22 20.44 -12.68
N VAL A 349 -9.23 19.91 -13.91
CA VAL A 349 -10.02 20.45 -15.04
C VAL A 349 -11.06 19.45 -15.58
N GLY A 350 -11.07 18.20 -15.09
CA GLY A 350 -11.97 17.15 -15.56
C GLY A 350 -11.54 16.50 -16.90
N PRO A 351 -12.32 15.52 -17.38
CA PRO A 351 -12.09 14.87 -18.67
C PRO A 351 -12.31 15.86 -19.83
N ILE A 352 -11.51 15.72 -20.89
CA ILE A 352 -11.66 16.49 -22.12
C ILE A 352 -12.59 15.68 -23.01
N ASP A 353 -13.91 15.77 -22.80
CA ASP A 353 -14.87 15.27 -23.78
C ASP A 353 -16.21 16.02 -23.72
N ASP A 354 -16.71 16.24 -24.93
CA ASP A 354 -18.04 16.63 -25.38
C ASP A 354 -18.42 18.12 -25.57
N ASP A 355 -19.04 18.33 -26.74
CA ASP A 355 -19.37 19.57 -27.48
C ASP A 355 -20.25 20.61 -26.75
N THR A 356 -20.37 20.54 -25.42
CA THR A 356 -21.34 21.35 -24.65
C THR A 356 -20.73 22.28 -23.58
N LYS A 357 -19.43 22.25 -23.30
CA LYS A 357 -18.83 23.20 -22.32
C LYS A 357 -17.61 23.96 -22.86
N LYS A 358 -17.71 25.29 -22.75
CA LYS A 358 -16.64 26.28 -22.96
C LYS A 358 -15.38 25.90 -22.16
N ASP A 359 -14.32 25.60 -22.89
CA ASP A 359 -12.89 25.69 -22.58
C ASP A 359 -12.49 26.32 -21.23
N ILE A 360 -12.64 25.59 -20.11
CA ILE A 360 -11.78 25.85 -18.95
C ILE A 360 -10.44 25.19 -19.29
N THR A 361 -9.59 25.89 -20.02
CA THR A 361 -8.20 25.46 -20.19
C THR A 361 -7.49 25.51 -18.84
N ILE A 362 -6.48 24.67 -18.64
CA ILE A 362 -5.62 24.70 -17.43
C ILE A 362 -5.16 26.14 -17.16
N HIS A 363 -4.75 26.86 -18.21
CA HIS A 363 -4.38 28.27 -18.14
C HIS A 363 -5.47 29.17 -17.53
N ASN A 364 -6.75 28.91 -17.84
CA ASN A 364 -7.89 29.65 -17.32
C ASN A 364 -8.32 29.20 -15.91
N ALA A 365 -7.73 28.16 -15.33
CA ALA A 365 -8.07 27.66 -14.00
C ALA A 365 -6.99 27.98 -12.93
N LEU A 366 -5.75 28.25 -13.35
CA LEU A 366 -4.62 28.51 -12.45
C LEU A 366 -4.71 29.88 -11.76
N PRO A 367 -4.21 29.99 -10.52
CA PRO A 367 -4.01 31.28 -9.85
C PRO A 367 -2.89 32.08 -10.51
N GLN A 368 -3.00 33.41 -10.46
CA GLN A 368 -2.02 34.33 -11.06
C GLN A 368 -0.69 34.36 -10.31
N SER A 369 -0.66 33.94 -9.05
CA SER A 369 0.51 33.95 -8.17
C SER A 369 1.40 32.73 -8.28
N LEU A 370 1.09 31.80 -9.19
CA LEU A 370 1.73 30.49 -9.26
C LEU A 370 3.17 30.58 -9.79
N GLU A 371 4.11 30.06 -9.01
CA GLU A 371 5.54 29.96 -9.37
C GLU A 371 5.88 28.55 -9.89
N THR A 372 5.29 27.50 -9.30
CA THR A 372 5.51 26.11 -9.71
C THR A 372 4.20 25.34 -9.86
N LEU A 373 4.05 24.64 -10.97
CA LEU A 373 2.96 23.71 -11.23
C LEU A 373 3.53 22.31 -11.45
N THR A 374 3.17 21.38 -10.57
CA THR A 374 3.45 19.96 -10.75
C THR A 374 2.15 19.28 -11.14
N ILE A 375 2.07 18.82 -12.39
CA ILE A 375 0.95 17.97 -12.80
C ILE A 375 1.37 16.54 -12.51
N GLU A 376 0.76 15.97 -11.48
CA GLU A 376 0.99 14.57 -11.16
C GLU A 376 0.33 13.72 -12.23
N ALA A 377 1.15 12.93 -12.93
CA ALA A 377 0.65 11.88 -13.79
C ALA A 377 -0.12 10.91 -12.89
N GLU A 378 -1.44 10.86 -13.06
CA GLU A 378 -2.30 9.93 -12.35
C GLU A 378 -1.73 8.53 -12.53
N VAL A 379 -1.26 7.93 -11.44
CA VAL A 379 -0.60 6.64 -11.46
C VAL A 379 -1.65 5.56 -11.67
N ALA A 380 -2.15 5.44 -12.90
CA ALA A 380 -2.32 4.13 -13.49
C ALA A 380 -0.89 3.58 -13.68
N GLY A 381 -0.49 2.68 -12.77
CA GLY A 381 0.89 2.21 -12.55
C GLY A 381 1.85 2.34 -13.73
N CYS A 382 2.80 3.27 -13.64
CA CYS A 382 3.97 3.40 -14.52
C CYS A 382 3.70 3.09 -16.01
N HIS A 383 2.67 3.72 -16.59
CA HIS A 383 2.49 3.68 -18.03
C HIS A 383 3.71 4.35 -18.71
N VAL A 384 4.35 3.62 -19.62
CA VAL A 384 5.48 4.10 -20.43
C VAL A 384 4.99 4.17 -21.88
N PRO A 385 4.72 5.37 -22.41
CA PRO A 385 4.29 5.51 -23.79
C PRO A 385 5.44 5.10 -24.72
N LEU A 386 5.13 4.28 -25.72
CA LEU A 386 6.09 3.84 -26.73
C LEU A 386 5.70 4.35 -28.11
N THR A 387 6.66 4.92 -28.84
CA THR A 387 6.50 5.17 -30.27
C THR A 387 6.33 3.85 -31.04
N ARG A 388 5.80 3.91 -32.26
CA ARG A 388 5.63 2.71 -33.12
C ARG A 388 6.97 1.97 -33.34
N VAL A 389 8.07 2.71 -33.44
CA VAL A 389 9.41 2.14 -33.65
C VAL A 389 9.92 1.49 -32.37
N GLU A 390 9.82 2.14 -31.22
CA GLU A 390 10.23 1.57 -29.93
C GLU A 390 9.40 0.33 -29.58
N ARG A 391 8.09 0.36 -29.87
CA ARG A 391 7.21 -0.79 -29.68
C ARG A 391 7.59 -1.97 -30.57
N ALA A 392 7.86 -1.73 -31.84
CA ALA A 392 8.34 -2.76 -32.75
C ALA A 392 9.70 -3.32 -32.31
N GLY A 393 10.62 -2.44 -31.89
CA GLY A 393 11.92 -2.83 -31.33
C GLY A 393 11.78 -3.68 -30.06
N LEU A 394 10.90 -3.28 -29.14
CA LEU A 394 10.58 -4.04 -27.92
C LEU A 394 9.95 -5.39 -28.26
N ALA A 395 8.98 -5.43 -29.17
CA ALA A 395 8.34 -6.67 -29.60
C ALA A 395 9.35 -7.66 -30.18
N ILE A 396 10.23 -7.20 -31.08
CA ILE A 396 11.26 -8.04 -31.70
C ILE A 396 12.30 -8.47 -30.66
N GLY A 397 12.89 -7.52 -29.94
CA GLY A 397 13.96 -7.76 -28.97
C GLY A 397 13.51 -8.68 -27.83
N ALA A 398 12.34 -8.41 -27.24
CA ALA A 398 11.81 -9.24 -26.16
C ALA A 398 11.40 -10.63 -26.64
N SER A 399 10.84 -10.77 -27.86
CA SER A 399 10.47 -12.08 -28.42
C SER A 399 11.70 -12.94 -28.71
N VAL A 400 12.76 -12.36 -29.31
CA VAL A 400 14.00 -13.10 -29.60
C VAL A 400 14.66 -13.52 -28.29
N MET A 401 14.78 -12.61 -27.32
CA MET A 401 15.44 -12.92 -26.05
C MET A 401 14.64 -13.91 -25.19
N SER A 402 13.31 -13.81 -25.14
CA SER A 402 12.46 -14.78 -24.42
C SER A 402 12.44 -16.16 -25.08
N PHE A 403 12.66 -16.25 -26.39
CA PHE A 403 12.83 -17.54 -27.07
C PHE A 403 14.09 -18.28 -26.62
N PHE A 404 15.20 -17.57 -26.39
CA PHE A 404 16.45 -18.15 -25.87
C PHE A 404 16.41 -18.38 -24.36
N ASP A 405 15.79 -17.47 -23.60
CA ASP A 405 15.63 -17.57 -22.16
C ASP A 405 14.14 -17.47 -21.75
N PRO A 406 13.41 -18.61 -21.74
CA PRO A 406 11.99 -18.63 -21.41
C PRO A 406 11.69 -18.40 -19.93
N TYR A 407 12.70 -18.36 -19.05
CA TYR A 407 12.51 -18.07 -17.62
C TYR A 407 12.46 -16.57 -17.33
N ARG A 408 12.72 -15.73 -18.33
CA ARG A 408 12.54 -14.28 -18.26
C ARG A 408 11.09 -13.87 -18.47
N HIS A 409 10.31 -14.01 -17.40
CA HIS A 409 8.88 -13.67 -17.39
C HIS A 409 8.62 -12.19 -17.72
N ASP A 410 9.58 -11.30 -17.42
CA ASP A 410 9.56 -9.88 -17.76
C ASP A 410 9.55 -9.64 -19.27
N LEU A 411 10.32 -10.42 -20.04
CA LEU A 411 10.35 -10.33 -21.50
C LEU A 411 9.09 -10.89 -22.13
N ILE A 412 8.54 -11.98 -21.59
CA ILE A 412 7.28 -12.55 -22.07
C ILE A 412 6.13 -11.54 -21.86
N ALA A 413 6.12 -10.88 -20.70
CA ALA A 413 5.19 -9.79 -20.41
C ALA A 413 5.35 -8.63 -21.41
N ALA A 414 6.58 -8.17 -21.65
CA ALA A 414 6.86 -7.12 -22.62
C ALA A 414 6.45 -7.49 -24.06
N THR A 415 6.71 -8.74 -24.50
CA THR A 415 6.23 -9.26 -25.78
C THR A 415 4.71 -9.27 -25.84
N GLY A 416 4.04 -9.66 -24.75
CA GLY A 416 2.59 -9.62 -24.64
C GLY A 416 2.02 -8.23 -24.90
N GLU A 417 2.58 -7.20 -24.26
CA GLU A 417 2.10 -5.82 -24.40
C GLU A 417 2.44 -5.23 -25.76
N ALA A 418 3.67 -5.44 -26.23
CA ALA A 418 4.17 -4.87 -27.48
C ALA A 418 3.48 -5.47 -28.72
N THR A 419 2.97 -6.70 -28.63
CA THR A 419 2.28 -7.37 -29.74
C THR A 419 0.75 -7.29 -29.66
N ALA A 420 0.18 -6.93 -28.52
CA ALA A 420 -1.27 -6.84 -28.36
C ALA A 420 -1.88 -5.58 -28.98
N THR A 421 -1.12 -4.48 -29.06
CA THR A 421 -1.53 -3.27 -29.75
C THR A 421 -1.03 -3.25 -31.20
N PRO A 422 -1.76 -2.62 -32.14
CA PRO A 422 -2.94 -1.77 -31.91
C PRO A 422 -4.29 -2.49 -32.09
N TYR A 423 -4.35 -3.81 -32.33
CA TYR A 423 -5.60 -4.46 -32.72
C TYR A 423 -6.12 -5.52 -31.73
N PHE A 424 -5.23 -6.39 -31.25
CA PHE A 424 -5.63 -7.63 -30.58
C PHE A 424 -6.20 -7.40 -29.18
N ILE A 425 -5.68 -6.42 -28.43
CA ILE A 425 -6.20 -6.10 -27.11
C ILE A 425 -7.60 -5.50 -27.16
N TYR A 426 -7.88 -4.64 -28.15
CA TYR A 426 -9.20 -4.05 -28.36
C TYR A 426 -10.23 -5.11 -28.73
N ARG A 427 -9.86 -6.08 -29.59
CA ARG A 427 -10.73 -7.23 -29.88
C ARG A 427 -11.10 -8.00 -28.62
N LEU A 428 -10.12 -8.25 -27.73
CA LEU A 428 -10.35 -9.00 -26.49
C LEU A 428 -11.24 -8.21 -25.53
N ARG A 429 -11.01 -6.89 -25.38
CA ARG A 429 -11.88 -5.98 -24.63
C ARG A 429 -13.30 -5.97 -25.18
N ASP A 430 -13.47 -5.85 -26.49
CA ASP A 430 -14.79 -5.79 -27.14
C ASP A 430 -15.56 -7.10 -26.94
N ALA A 431 -14.85 -8.23 -26.91
CA ALA A 431 -15.45 -9.52 -26.61
C ALA A 431 -15.90 -9.63 -25.14
N MET A 432 -15.17 -9.02 -24.20
CA MET A 432 -15.64 -8.84 -22.82
C MET A 432 -16.86 -7.91 -22.72
N LEU A 433 -16.90 -6.83 -23.51
CA LEU A 433 -18.04 -5.91 -23.56
C LEU A 433 -19.31 -6.57 -24.12
N ALA A 434 -19.16 -7.53 -25.04
CA ALA A 434 -20.29 -8.29 -25.59
C ALA A 434 -20.93 -9.24 -24.54
N ASP A 435 -20.13 -9.74 -23.58
CA ASP A 435 -20.59 -10.68 -22.56
C ASP A 435 -21.13 -9.98 -21.29
N PRO A 436 -22.28 -10.41 -20.72
CA PRO A 436 -22.81 -9.82 -19.48
C PRO A 436 -21.86 -9.92 -18.28
N THR A 437 -21.14 -11.03 -18.14
CA THR A 437 -20.15 -11.23 -17.08
C THR A 437 -18.89 -10.44 -17.38
N GLY A 438 -18.44 -10.42 -18.63
CA GLY A 438 -17.33 -9.59 -19.08
C GLY A 438 -17.54 -8.10 -18.76
N ARG A 439 -18.73 -7.54 -19.01
CA ARG A 439 -19.09 -6.16 -18.59
C ARG A 439 -19.03 -5.96 -17.08
N ARG A 440 -19.47 -6.95 -16.29
CA ARG A 440 -19.37 -6.89 -14.82
C ARG A 440 -17.91 -6.85 -14.37
N ILE A 441 -17.05 -7.67 -14.99
CA ILE A 441 -15.62 -7.72 -14.70
C ILE A 441 -14.93 -6.42 -15.07
N LEU A 442 -15.23 -5.84 -16.25
CA LEU A 442 -14.66 -4.56 -16.67
C LEU A 442 -15.07 -3.40 -15.77
N ARG A 443 -16.29 -3.46 -15.20
CA ARG A 443 -16.78 -2.49 -14.21
C ARG A 443 -16.14 -2.68 -12.83
N ALA A 444 -16.14 -3.90 -12.30
CA ALA A 444 -15.69 -4.19 -10.94
C ALA A 444 -14.16 -4.18 -10.81
N ARG A 445 -13.45 -4.38 -11.92
CA ARG A 445 -11.99 -4.46 -12.02
C ARG A 445 -11.28 -5.30 -10.94
N PRO A 446 -11.77 -6.50 -10.58
CA PRO A 446 -11.15 -7.28 -9.50
C PRO A 446 -9.73 -7.73 -9.86
N ARG A 447 -8.87 -7.80 -8.83
CA ARG A 447 -7.46 -8.19 -8.94
C ARG A 447 -7.22 -9.51 -8.24
N ILE A 448 -6.39 -10.36 -8.82
CA ILE A 448 -6.09 -11.70 -8.29
C ILE A 448 -4.65 -11.68 -7.73
N SER A 449 -4.55 -11.77 -6.41
CA SER A 449 -3.29 -11.82 -5.64
C SER A 449 -3.53 -12.53 -4.31
N SER A 450 -2.48 -12.86 -3.56
CA SER A 450 -2.62 -13.41 -2.20
C SER A 450 -3.27 -12.43 -1.22
N LYS A 451 -3.28 -11.13 -1.53
CA LYS A 451 -3.98 -10.10 -0.73
C LYS A 451 -5.49 -10.12 -0.93
N THR A 452 -5.94 -10.51 -2.12
CA THR A 452 -7.37 -10.52 -2.48
C THR A 452 -7.99 -11.91 -2.39
N LEU A 453 -7.18 -12.97 -2.45
CA LEU A 453 -7.60 -14.36 -2.34
C LEU A 453 -6.86 -15.06 -1.19
N SER A 454 -7.60 -15.46 -0.15
CA SER A 454 -7.04 -16.24 0.96
C SER A 454 -6.75 -17.68 0.51
N LEU A 455 -5.47 -17.98 0.24
CA LEU A 455 -5.04 -19.33 -0.13
C LEU A 455 -5.37 -20.37 0.94
N GLU A 456 -5.37 -19.98 2.22
CA GLU A 456 -5.74 -20.87 3.33
C GLU A 456 -7.23 -21.23 3.28
N ALA A 457 -8.11 -20.25 3.03
CA ALA A 457 -9.54 -20.51 2.86
C ALA A 457 -9.82 -21.41 1.65
N LEU A 458 -9.13 -21.20 0.53
CA LEU A 458 -9.28 -22.03 -0.66
C LEU A 458 -8.81 -23.48 -0.44
N ARG A 459 -7.81 -23.70 0.42
CA ARG A 459 -7.42 -25.07 0.81
C ARG A 459 -8.51 -25.78 1.61
N ALA A 460 -9.35 -25.05 2.35
CA ALA A 460 -10.42 -25.63 3.14
C ALA A 460 -11.69 -25.95 2.31
N LEU A 461 -11.78 -25.48 1.06
CA LEU A 461 -12.91 -25.77 0.19
C LEU A 461 -12.98 -27.26 -0.23
N PRO A 462 -14.17 -27.76 -0.61
CA PRO A 462 -14.35 -29.13 -1.08
C PRO A 462 -13.40 -29.51 -2.23
N GLU A 463 -12.96 -30.76 -2.29
CA GLU A 463 -11.97 -31.25 -3.29
C GLU A 463 -12.37 -31.00 -4.75
N ASN A 464 -13.67 -30.99 -5.04
CA ASN A 464 -14.24 -30.77 -6.36
C ASN A 464 -14.50 -29.28 -6.69
N SER A 465 -14.20 -28.35 -5.77
CA SER A 465 -14.40 -26.92 -6.03
C SER A 465 -13.30 -26.32 -6.91
N VAL A 466 -13.62 -25.24 -7.63
CA VAL A 466 -12.66 -24.48 -8.45
C VAL A 466 -11.50 -23.94 -7.61
N GLY A 467 -11.78 -23.38 -6.44
CA GLY A 467 -10.79 -22.81 -5.52
C GLY A 467 -9.83 -23.85 -4.98
N ARG A 468 -10.33 -25.04 -4.62
CA ARG A 468 -9.49 -26.15 -4.17
C ARG A 468 -8.65 -26.73 -5.31
N ALA A 469 -9.21 -26.83 -6.52
CA ALA A 469 -8.46 -27.23 -7.72
C ALA A 469 -7.34 -26.23 -8.06
N TYR A 470 -7.61 -24.93 -7.91
CA TYR A 470 -6.63 -23.86 -8.13
C TYR A 470 -5.48 -23.92 -7.13
N VAL A 471 -5.75 -23.92 -5.83
CA VAL A 471 -4.67 -23.97 -4.83
C VAL A 471 -3.95 -25.31 -4.82
N GLY A 472 -4.66 -26.42 -5.08
CA GLY A 472 -4.02 -27.73 -5.27
C GLY A 472 -3.03 -27.74 -6.45
N TRP A 473 -3.34 -27.02 -7.53
CA TRP A 473 -2.41 -26.84 -8.64
C TRP A 473 -1.22 -25.95 -8.26
N LEU A 474 -1.45 -24.81 -7.58
CA LEU A 474 -0.37 -23.94 -7.07
C LEU A 474 0.60 -24.70 -6.18
N ASP A 475 0.06 -25.49 -5.23
CA ASP A 475 0.85 -26.30 -4.30
C ASP A 475 1.63 -27.41 -5.04
N ARG A 476 1.05 -28.02 -6.08
CA ARG A 476 1.71 -29.06 -6.91
C ARG A 476 2.85 -28.50 -7.76
N GLU A 477 2.69 -27.30 -8.31
CA GLU A 477 3.67 -26.68 -9.21
C GLU A 477 4.66 -25.76 -8.47
N GLY A 478 4.38 -25.40 -7.21
CA GLY A 478 5.26 -24.58 -6.36
C GLY A 478 5.30 -23.11 -6.77
N VAL A 479 4.17 -22.55 -7.21
CA VAL A 479 4.06 -21.18 -7.72
C VAL A 479 3.09 -20.33 -6.87
N SER A 480 3.17 -19.00 -7.01
CA SER A 480 2.34 -18.04 -6.29
C SER A 480 1.65 -17.06 -7.25
N PRO A 481 0.38 -16.66 -6.97
CA PRO A 481 -0.33 -15.65 -7.77
C PRO A 481 0.36 -14.28 -7.79
N ASP A 482 1.25 -13.99 -6.84
CA ASP A 482 1.83 -12.63 -6.65
C ASP A 482 2.96 -12.27 -7.62
N THR A 483 3.38 -13.22 -8.46
CA THR A 483 4.56 -13.04 -9.34
C THR A 483 4.27 -12.29 -10.64
N ARG A 484 3.03 -11.83 -10.85
CA ARG A 484 2.56 -11.25 -12.12
C ARG A 484 2.99 -9.79 -12.27
N ALA A 485 3.79 -9.52 -13.31
CA ALA A 485 4.25 -8.16 -13.62
C ALA A 485 3.11 -7.23 -14.04
N THR A 486 3.14 -6.00 -13.53
CA THR A 486 2.20 -4.93 -13.90
C THR A 486 2.38 -4.54 -15.37
N VAL A 487 1.27 -4.31 -16.08
CA VAL A 487 1.23 -3.76 -17.45
C VAL A 487 1.79 -2.33 -17.47
N ARG A 488 2.58 -1.98 -18.48
CA ARG A 488 3.28 -0.67 -18.62
C ARG A 488 3.12 -0.02 -20.00
N TYR A 489 3.08 -0.80 -21.08
CA TYR A 489 3.25 -0.33 -22.46
C TYR A 489 1.94 -0.32 -23.26
N ILE A 490 0.79 -0.51 -22.61
CA ILE A 490 -0.54 -0.35 -23.24
C ILE A 490 -1.09 1.01 -22.85
N ASP A 491 -1.45 1.81 -23.85
CA ASP A 491 -1.83 3.23 -23.66
C ASP A 491 -3.28 3.39 -23.17
N ASP A 492 -4.20 2.55 -23.65
CA ASP A 492 -5.60 2.55 -23.21
C ASP A 492 -5.76 1.85 -21.86
N GLU A 493 -6.34 2.53 -20.88
CA GLU A 493 -6.40 2.07 -19.48
C GLU A 493 -7.28 0.82 -19.31
N GLU A 494 -8.43 0.75 -19.98
CA GLU A 494 -9.30 -0.43 -19.95
C GLU A 494 -8.61 -1.63 -20.60
N CYS A 495 -7.95 -1.45 -21.75
CA CYS A 495 -7.12 -2.47 -22.39
C CYS A 495 -5.94 -2.90 -21.52
N ALA A 496 -5.32 -1.96 -20.78
CA ALA A 496 -4.25 -2.28 -19.84
C ALA A 496 -4.78 -3.16 -18.70
N TYR A 497 -5.99 -2.89 -18.19
CA TYR A 497 -6.67 -3.77 -17.24
C TYR A 497 -7.00 -5.14 -17.84
N VAL A 498 -7.52 -5.21 -19.07
CA VAL A 498 -7.79 -6.49 -19.75
C VAL A 498 -6.53 -7.34 -19.86
N MET A 499 -5.40 -6.73 -20.26
CA MET A 499 -4.11 -7.42 -20.33
C MET A 499 -3.63 -7.87 -18.94
N GLN A 500 -3.81 -7.03 -17.92
CA GLN A 500 -3.44 -7.36 -16.54
C GLN A 500 -4.26 -8.53 -16.00
N ARG A 501 -5.58 -8.50 -16.21
CA ARG A 501 -6.48 -9.61 -15.82
C ARG A 501 -6.10 -10.89 -16.54
N TYR A 502 -5.83 -10.84 -17.85
CA TYR A 502 -5.36 -12.00 -18.61
C TYR A 502 -4.11 -12.64 -17.95
N ARG A 503 -3.13 -11.82 -17.53
CA ARG A 503 -1.92 -12.31 -16.84
C ARG A 503 -2.23 -12.97 -15.51
N GLU A 504 -3.11 -12.36 -14.73
CA GLU A 504 -3.45 -12.80 -13.39
C GLU A 504 -4.32 -14.06 -13.40
N CYS A 505 -5.21 -14.20 -14.38
CA CYS A 505 -6.04 -15.39 -14.58
C CYS A 505 -5.28 -16.57 -15.20
N HIS A 506 -4.06 -16.38 -15.68
CA HIS A 506 -3.31 -17.42 -16.38
C HIS A 506 -3.15 -18.72 -15.57
N ASP A 507 -2.89 -18.60 -14.27
CA ASP A 507 -2.77 -19.78 -13.39
C ASP A 507 -4.11 -20.51 -13.21
N PHE A 508 -5.24 -19.80 -13.28
CA PHE A 508 -6.56 -20.45 -13.33
C PHE A 508 -6.73 -21.27 -14.60
N TYR A 509 -6.19 -20.83 -15.74
CA TYR A 509 -6.26 -21.60 -16.98
C TYR A 509 -5.44 -22.90 -16.88
N HIS A 510 -4.28 -22.85 -16.23
CA HIS A 510 -3.54 -24.06 -15.89
C HIS A 510 -4.33 -24.99 -14.97
N ALA A 511 -4.90 -24.49 -13.87
CA ALA A 511 -5.67 -25.30 -12.93
C ALA A 511 -6.93 -25.91 -13.58
N LEU A 512 -7.61 -25.16 -14.44
CA LEU A 512 -8.80 -25.61 -15.16
C LEU A 512 -8.45 -26.76 -16.11
N THR A 513 -7.34 -26.65 -16.83
CA THR A 513 -6.90 -27.63 -17.84
C THR A 513 -6.05 -28.76 -17.25
N GLY A 514 -5.46 -28.58 -16.08
CA GLY A 514 -4.53 -29.55 -15.48
C GLY A 514 -3.14 -29.59 -16.12
N LEU A 515 -2.80 -28.61 -16.96
CA LEU A 515 -1.49 -28.54 -17.61
C LEU A 515 -0.41 -28.05 -16.62
N PRO A 516 0.76 -28.71 -16.53
CA PRO A 516 1.84 -28.31 -15.61
C PRO A 516 2.70 -27.15 -16.16
N ILE A 517 3.51 -26.53 -15.31
CA ILE A 517 4.42 -25.41 -15.70
C ILE A 517 5.71 -25.87 -16.42
N VAL A 518 5.79 -27.15 -16.78
CA VAL A 518 6.91 -27.63 -17.60
C VAL A 518 6.77 -27.08 -19.01
N ARG A 519 7.88 -26.88 -19.73
CA ARG A 519 7.88 -26.28 -21.07
C ARG A 519 6.83 -26.86 -22.04
N GLU A 520 6.64 -28.19 -22.04
CA GLU A 520 5.61 -28.86 -22.85
C GLU A 520 4.18 -28.44 -22.48
N GLY A 521 3.90 -28.28 -21.17
CA GLY A 521 2.59 -27.84 -20.65
C GLY A 521 2.33 -26.35 -20.87
N GLU A 522 3.34 -25.51 -20.65
CA GLU A 522 3.29 -24.06 -20.95
C GLU A 522 2.94 -23.81 -22.42
N VAL A 523 3.63 -24.47 -23.34
CA VAL A 523 3.40 -24.29 -24.77
C VAL A 523 2.04 -24.86 -25.20
N ALA A 524 1.58 -25.95 -24.59
CA ALA A 524 0.24 -26.47 -24.79
C ALA A 524 -0.84 -25.48 -24.32
N LEU A 525 -0.65 -24.85 -23.15
CA LEU A 525 -1.58 -23.85 -22.66
C LEU A 525 -1.56 -22.59 -23.53
N LYS A 526 -0.37 -22.13 -23.96
CA LYS A 526 -0.26 -20.98 -24.87
C LYS A 526 -0.97 -21.23 -26.21
N ALA A 527 -0.96 -22.46 -26.72
CA ALA A 527 -1.75 -22.82 -27.90
C ALA A 527 -3.27 -22.73 -27.65
N PHE A 528 -3.73 -23.12 -26.46
CA PHE A 528 -5.13 -22.99 -26.06
C PHE A 528 -5.52 -21.51 -25.90
N GLU A 529 -4.69 -20.74 -25.21
CA GLU A 529 -4.87 -19.30 -25.02
C GLU A 529 -4.87 -18.56 -26.35
N PHE A 530 -4.03 -18.94 -27.31
CA PHE A 530 -4.04 -18.36 -28.65
C PHE A 530 -5.38 -18.63 -29.35
N ALA A 531 -5.84 -19.88 -29.35
CA ALA A 531 -7.11 -20.23 -29.98
C ALA A 531 -8.33 -19.56 -29.32
N ASN A 532 -8.27 -19.24 -28.01
CA ASN A 532 -9.36 -18.60 -27.28
C ASN A 532 -9.30 -17.06 -27.29
N THR A 533 -8.11 -16.48 -27.09
CA THR A 533 -7.91 -15.02 -26.89
C THR A 533 -7.35 -14.30 -28.12
N LEU A 534 -6.74 -15.02 -29.06
CA LEU A 534 -6.04 -14.48 -30.24
C LEU A 534 -4.90 -13.49 -29.92
N LEU A 535 -4.40 -13.43 -28.68
CA LEU A 535 -3.26 -12.59 -28.35
C LEU A 535 -2.00 -13.08 -29.10
N PRO A 536 -1.28 -12.24 -29.87
CA PRO A 536 -0.21 -12.73 -30.73
C PRO A 536 0.95 -13.40 -29.98
N MET A 537 1.29 -12.90 -28.79
CA MET A 537 2.36 -13.48 -27.96
C MET A 537 2.11 -14.96 -27.65
N THR A 538 0.86 -15.37 -27.41
CA THR A 538 0.55 -16.77 -27.09
C THR A 538 0.76 -17.66 -28.32
N GLY A 539 0.43 -17.17 -29.51
CA GLY A 539 0.74 -17.82 -30.79
C GLY A 539 2.25 -17.90 -31.06
N LEU A 540 2.98 -16.81 -30.83
CA LEU A 540 4.45 -16.78 -30.97
C LEU A 540 5.14 -17.75 -30.00
N SER A 541 4.60 -17.92 -28.80
CA SER A 541 5.12 -18.85 -27.79
C SER A 541 5.08 -20.31 -28.25
N ILE A 542 4.22 -20.66 -29.21
CA ILE A 542 4.14 -22.01 -29.78
C ILE A 542 5.46 -22.41 -30.46
N PHE A 543 6.19 -21.46 -31.04
CA PHE A 543 7.49 -21.74 -31.66
C PHE A 543 8.53 -22.27 -30.67
N ALA A 544 8.36 -22.04 -29.36
CA ALA A 544 9.20 -22.65 -28.33
C ALA A 544 9.17 -24.19 -28.35
N ALA A 545 8.18 -24.82 -29.00
CA ALA A 545 8.15 -26.26 -29.29
C ALA A 545 9.39 -26.76 -30.06
N ALA A 546 10.01 -25.89 -30.85
CA ALA A 546 11.26 -26.18 -31.56
C ALA A 546 12.47 -26.41 -30.61
N THR A 547 12.37 -25.98 -29.35
CA THR A 547 13.41 -26.17 -28.33
C THR A 547 13.18 -27.41 -27.44
N MET A 548 12.04 -28.08 -27.57
CA MET A 548 11.69 -29.27 -26.78
C MET A 548 12.42 -30.52 -27.26
N LYS A 549 12.52 -31.53 -26.37
CA LYS A 549 13.04 -32.86 -26.74
C LYS A 549 12.12 -33.52 -27.78
N ARG A 550 12.67 -34.42 -28.60
CA ARG A 550 11.93 -35.10 -29.68
C ARG A 550 10.63 -35.79 -29.19
N SER A 551 10.67 -36.46 -28.04
CA SER A 551 9.48 -37.12 -27.46
C SER A 551 8.43 -36.13 -26.98
N GLU A 552 8.84 -35.01 -26.36
CA GLU A 552 7.95 -33.93 -25.91
C GLU A 552 7.28 -33.26 -27.11
N ARG A 553 8.05 -32.97 -28.17
CA ARG A 553 7.53 -32.40 -29.42
C ARG A 553 6.54 -33.34 -30.12
N GLN A 554 6.80 -34.65 -30.12
CA GLN A 554 5.90 -35.63 -30.71
C GLN A 554 4.57 -35.68 -29.97
N ARG A 555 4.58 -35.74 -28.63
CA ARG A 555 3.35 -35.68 -27.82
C ARG A 555 2.61 -34.36 -27.96
N PHE A 556 3.34 -33.25 -27.97
CA PHE A 556 2.76 -31.95 -28.22
C PHE A 556 2.02 -31.93 -29.57
N ALA A 557 2.66 -32.38 -30.64
CA ALA A 557 2.06 -32.39 -31.98
C ALA A 557 0.88 -33.37 -32.11
N SER A 558 0.93 -34.54 -31.46
CA SER A 558 -0.11 -35.58 -31.62
C SER A 558 -1.28 -35.45 -30.65
N ILE A 559 -1.07 -34.90 -29.46
CA ILE A 559 -2.07 -34.87 -28.37
C ILE A 559 -2.42 -33.42 -28.04
N TYR A 560 -1.44 -32.65 -27.56
CA TYR A 560 -1.74 -31.39 -26.88
C TYR A 560 -2.08 -30.24 -27.83
N LEU A 561 -1.43 -30.12 -28.99
CA LEU A 561 -1.73 -29.08 -29.97
C LEU A 561 -3.12 -29.28 -30.60
N PRO A 562 -3.50 -30.48 -31.09
CA PRO A 562 -4.87 -30.71 -31.56
C PRO A 562 -5.92 -30.46 -30.48
N TRP A 563 -5.66 -30.91 -29.24
CA TRP A 563 -6.54 -30.65 -28.11
C TRP A 563 -6.69 -29.15 -27.83
N ALA A 564 -5.58 -28.42 -27.79
CA ALA A 564 -5.53 -27.00 -27.45
C ALA A 564 -6.29 -26.16 -28.47
N LEU A 565 -6.07 -26.42 -29.77
CA LEU A 565 -6.77 -25.73 -30.85
C LEU A 565 -8.28 -26.06 -30.84
N LYS A 566 -8.64 -27.34 -30.67
CA LYS A 566 -10.05 -27.77 -30.60
C LYS A 566 -10.78 -27.11 -29.43
N ASN A 567 -10.20 -27.16 -28.23
CA ASN A 567 -10.83 -26.64 -27.02
C ASN A 567 -10.81 -25.12 -26.97
N GLY A 568 -9.69 -24.47 -27.33
CA GLY A 568 -9.60 -23.02 -27.32
C GLY A 568 -10.59 -22.36 -28.28
N ALA A 569 -10.79 -22.93 -29.47
CA ALA A 569 -11.72 -22.40 -30.47
C ALA A 569 -13.20 -22.72 -30.20
N ARG A 570 -13.51 -23.80 -29.47
CA ARG A 570 -14.89 -24.21 -29.14
C ARG A 570 -15.38 -23.70 -27.80
N SER A 571 -14.47 -23.37 -26.90
CA SER A 571 -14.83 -22.93 -25.56
C SER A 571 -15.36 -21.50 -25.56
N LYS A 572 -16.12 -21.17 -24.52
CA LYS A 572 -16.41 -19.77 -24.20
C LYS A 572 -15.10 -19.04 -23.91
N GLU A 573 -15.08 -17.74 -24.12
CA GLU A 573 -13.90 -16.93 -23.83
C GLU A 573 -13.61 -16.95 -22.32
N VAL A 574 -12.48 -17.54 -21.93
CA VAL A 574 -12.14 -17.77 -20.51
C VAL A 574 -11.81 -16.48 -19.76
N ILE A 575 -11.60 -15.38 -20.48
CA ILE A 575 -11.41 -14.05 -19.89
C ILE A 575 -12.71 -13.51 -19.24
N ASN A 576 -13.87 -14.00 -19.68
CA ASN A 576 -15.20 -13.62 -19.16
C ASN A 576 -15.62 -14.41 -17.92
N VAL A 577 -14.75 -15.27 -17.40
CA VAL A 577 -15.01 -15.98 -16.13
C VAL A 577 -14.71 -15.04 -14.97
N PHE A 578 -15.72 -14.84 -14.11
CA PHE A 578 -15.57 -14.09 -12.86
C PHE A 578 -15.05 -15.06 -11.78
N TRP A 579 -13.76 -15.39 -11.86
CA TRP A 579 -13.10 -16.39 -11.01
C TRP A 579 -13.38 -16.21 -9.52
N GLU A 580 -13.36 -14.98 -9.06
CA GLU A 580 -13.53 -14.57 -7.68
C GLU A 580 -14.91 -14.96 -7.09
N GLU A 581 -15.95 -15.02 -7.94
CA GLU A 581 -17.31 -15.44 -7.54
C GLU A 581 -17.55 -16.94 -7.73
N ARG A 582 -16.65 -17.63 -8.44
CA ARG A 582 -16.83 -19.01 -8.92
C ARG A 582 -15.95 -20.02 -8.16
N LEU A 583 -15.29 -19.59 -7.09
CA LEU A 583 -14.31 -20.41 -6.35
C LEU A 583 -14.95 -21.62 -5.66
N GLU A 584 -16.19 -21.50 -5.23
CA GLU A 584 -16.91 -22.57 -4.53
C GLU A 584 -17.63 -23.55 -5.47
N ASP A 585 -17.80 -23.17 -6.74
CA ASP A 585 -18.49 -23.98 -7.75
C ASP A 585 -17.76 -25.29 -8.03
N ASP A 586 -18.50 -26.31 -8.48
CA ASP A 586 -17.91 -27.56 -8.95
C ASP A 586 -17.09 -27.33 -10.24
N VAL A 587 -15.83 -27.72 -10.20
CA VAL A 587 -14.88 -27.50 -11.30
C VAL A 587 -15.26 -28.27 -12.57
N SER A 588 -15.92 -29.42 -12.44
CA SER A 588 -16.37 -30.23 -13.57
C SER A 588 -17.55 -29.58 -14.27
N ASP A 589 -18.45 -28.95 -13.50
CA ASP A 589 -19.59 -28.23 -14.07
C ASP A 589 -19.14 -26.92 -14.73
N LEU A 590 -18.18 -26.20 -14.14
CA LEU A 590 -17.55 -25.05 -14.80
C LEU A 590 -16.90 -25.46 -16.14
N ARG A 591 -16.17 -26.58 -16.18
CA ARG A 591 -15.57 -27.09 -17.44
C ARG A 591 -16.62 -27.41 -18.50
N LYS A 592 -17.72 -28.07 -18.13
CA LYS A 592 -18.84 -28.35 -19.05
C LYS A 592 -19.46 -27.06 -19.56
N GLU A 593 -19.69 -26.08 -18.68
CA GLU A 593 -20.29 -24.79 -19.04
C GLU A 593 -19.41 -24.01 -20.03
N LEU A 594 -18.10 -24.05 -19.84
CA LEU A 594 -17.12 -23.41 -20.72
C LEU A 594 -16.86 -24.21 -22.01
N GLY A 595 -17.31 -25.47 -22.09
CA GLY A 595 -17.02 -26.36 -23.21
C GLY A 595 -15.56 -26.82 -23.27
N ILE A 596 -14.92 -27.00 -22.11
CA ILE A 596 -13.51 -27.38 -21.99
C ILE A 596 -13.40 -28.82 -21.52
N GLU A 597 -12.83 -29.68 -22.37
CA GLU A 597 -12.42 -31.04 -22.06
C GLU A 597 -11.00 -31.01 -21.49
N GLN A 598 -10.72 -31.73 -20.40
CA GLN A 598 -9.33 -31.82 -19.92
C GLN A 598 -8.47 -32.68 -20.87
N PRO A 599 -7.21 -32.29 -21.13
CA PRO A 599 -6.27 -33.13 -21.83
C PRO A 599 -5.79 -34.27 -20.91
N PRO A 600 -5.22 -35.34 -21.49
CA PRO A 600 -4.54 -36.37 -20.69
C PRO A 600 -3.43 -35.81 -19.79
N ASP A 601 -3.36 -36.23 -18.52
CA ASP A 601 -2.35 -35.75 -17.56
C ASP A 601 -0.94 -36.05 -18.10
N MET A 602 -0.20 -34.97 -18.33
CA MET A 602 1.14 -34.98 -18.91
C MET A 602 2.17 -35.63 -17.98
N ARG A 603 2.05 -35.43 -16.66
CA ARG A 603 2.96 -36.04 -15.68
C ARG A 603 2.74 -37.55 -15.63
N ASP A 604 1.50 -38.02 -15.77
CA ASP A 604 1.18 -39.45 -15.82
C ASP A 604 1.69 -40.14 -17.09
N ILE A 605 1.55 -39.49 -18.25
CA ILE A 605 2.14 -39.99 -19.50
C ILE A 605 3.66 -40.07 -19.38
N ARG A 606 4.31 -39.00 -18.90
CA ARG A 606 5.77 -38.97 -18.73
C ARG A 606 6.25 -40.01 -17.71
N LYS A 607 5.48 -40.30 -16.66
CA LYS A 607 5.78 -41.35 -15.69
C LYS A 607 5.72 -42.73 -16.34
N ARG A 608 4.63 -43.05 -17.07
CA ARG A 608 4.49 -44.32 -17.80
C ARG A 608 5.61 -44.54 -18.82
N GLU A 609 5.96 -43.54 -19.61
CA GLU A 609 7.06 -43.64 -20.57
C GLU A 609 8.43 -43.90 -19.89
N ARG A 610 8.66 -43.33 -18.71
CA ARG A 610 9.89 -43.56 -17.94
C ARG A 610 9.93 -44.98 -17.39
N GLU A 611 8.81 -45.47 -16.86
CA GLU A 611 8.68 -46.84 -16.35
C GLU A 611 8.87 -47.87 -17.48
N GLU A 612 8.27 -47.63 -18.64
CA GLU A 612 8.44 -48.50 -19.83
C GLU A 612 9.89 -48.52 -20.32
N LYS A 613 10.54 -47.35 -20.40
CA LYS A 613 11.98 -47.28 -20.75
C LYS A 613 12.85 -48.00 -19.72
N LYS A 614 12.50 -47.93 -18.44
CA LYS A 614 13.21 -48.65 -17.38
C LYS A 614 13.04 -50.17 -17.55
N ARG A 615 11.81 -50.64 -17.78
CA ARG A 615 11.52 -52.07 -18.04
C ARG A 615 12.24 -52.58 -19.28
N LEU A 616 12.22 -51.84 -20.39
CA LEU A 616 12.93 -52.20 -21.62
C LEU A 616 14.45 -52.24 -21.42
N LYS A 617 15.00 -51.37 -20.58
CA LYS A 617 16.41 -51.38 -20.22
C LYS A 617 16.75 -52.61 -19.37
N GLU A 618 15.93 -52.94 -18.37
CA GLU A 618 16.08 -54.14 -17.54
C GLU A 618 15.99 -55.42 -18.38
N LEU A 619 15.04 -55.51 -19.33
CA LEU A 619 14.93 -56.64 -20.26
C LEU A 619 16.18 -56.78 -21.13
N ARG A 620 16.70 -55.68 -21.67
CA ARG A 620 17.95 -55.67 -22.46
C ARG A 620 19.17 -56.09 -21.63
N GLU A 621 19.23 -55.66 -20.36
CA GLU A 621 20.30 -56.05 -19.43
C GLU A 621 20.19 -57.54 -19.02
N GLN A 622 18.98 -58.10 -19.06
CA GLN A 622 18.70 -59.53 -18.84
C GLN A 622 18.87 -60.39 -20.11
N GLY A 623 19.20 -59.80 -21.26
CA GLY A 623 19.42 -60.52 -22.52
C GLY A 623 18.14 -61.03 -23.21
N LEU A 624 16.98 -60.46 -22.87
CA LEU A 624 15.66 -60.77 -23.44
C LEU A 624 15.26 -59.85 -24.60
#